data_AF-A0A970IM31-F1
#
_entry.id   AF-A0A970IM31-F1
#
_cell.length_a   1.000
_cell.length_b   1.000
_cell.length_c   1.000
_cell.angle_alpha   90.00
_cell.angle_beta   90.00
_cell.angle_gamma   90.00
#
_symmetry.space_group_name_H-M   'P 1'
#
loop_
_entity.id
_entity.type
_entity.pdbx_description
1 polymer ?
#
loop_
_entity_poly.entity_id
_entity_poly.type
_entity_poly.pdbx_seq_one_letter_code
_entity_poly.pdbx_strand_id
1 'polypeptide(L)'
;MSKISKERKITYYIGMAMMVLGFILFISTFFDAASFMDAPVIGMLLMIAGAFVMNVGAKGKAGSGLILDPHKAREDLKPFSEAKGGMIEDVISNIDTVDKIIKSSEEKEVIKIRCRSCKTLNDEDAKYCKKCGKEI
;
A
#
# COMPACT_ATOMS: atom_id res chain seq x y z
N MET A 1 3.42 2.22 -15.93
CA MET A 1 3.24 0.92 -15.27
C MET A 1 3.61 -0.21 -16.20
N SER A 2 4.69 -0.92 -15.88
CA SER A 2 5.06 -2.16 -16.54
C SER A 2 3.97 -3.22 -16.31
N LYS A 3 3.44 -3.79 -17.40
CA LYS A 3 2.36 -4.80 -17.34
C LYS A 3 2.98 -6.19 -17.23
N ILE A 4 2.46 -7.00 -16.32
CA ILE A 4 2.83 -8.42 -16.22
C ILE A 4 2.40 -9.14 -17.51
N SER A 5 3.30 -9.93 -18.09
CA SER A 5 3.04 -10.70 -19.32
C SER A 5 1.88 -11.70 -19.14
N LYS A 6 1.16 -12.01 -20.22
CA LYS A 6 0.06 -12.99 -20.18
C LYS A 6 0.54 -14.37 -19.71
N GLU A 7 1.73 -14.78 -20.15
CA GLU A 7 2.36 -16.05 -19.76
C GLU A 7 2.56 -16.13 -18.25
N ARG A 8 3.14 -15.10 -17.62
CA ARG A 8 3.37 -15.05 -16.16
C ARG A 8 2.07 -15.15 -15.37
N LYS A 9 1.00 -14.49 -15.84
CA LYS A 9 -0.33 -14.59 -15.22
C LYS A 9 -0.88 -16.01 -15.33
N ILE A 10 -0.80 -16.61 -16.51
CA ILE A 10 -1.27 -17.99 -16.73
C ILE A 10 -0.50 -18.96 -15.82
N THR A 11 0.83 -18.87 -15.77
CA THR A 11 1.66 -19.70 -14.88
C THR A 11 1.25 -19.53 -13.42
N TYR A 12 1.02 -18.30 -12.96
CA TYR A 12 0.56 -18.03 -11.60
C TYR A 12 -0.80 -18.70 -11.30
N TYR A 13 -1.78 -18.57 -12.20
CA TYR A 13 -3.10 -19.17 -12.00
C TYR A 13 -3.09 -20.71 -12.08
N ILE A 14 -2.23 -21.29 -12.91
CA ILE A 14 -2.01 -22.75 -12.93
C ILE A 14 -1.48 -23.22 -11.57
N GLY A 15 -0.45 -22.56 -11.04
CA GLY A 15 0.09 -22.90 -9.72
C GLY A 15 -0.94 -22.73 -8.60
N MET A 16 -1.79 -21.69 -8.69
CA MET A 16 -2.89 -21.46 -7.75
C MET A 16 -3.93 -22.57 -7.81
N ALA A 17 -4.33 -23.00 -9.02
CA ALA A 17 -5.25 -24.12 -9.20
C ALA A 17 -4.67 -25.42 -8.62
N MET A 18 -3.38 -25.71 -8.86
CA MET A 18 -2.69 -26.86 -8.27
C MET A 18 -2.69 -26.79 -6.75
N MET A 19 -2.39 -25.62 -6.17
CA MET A 19 -2.38 -25.43 -4.71
C MET A 19 -3.76 -25.65 -4.10
N VAL A 20 -4.82 -25.11 -4.71
CA VAL A 20 -6.20 -25.28 -4.24
C VAL A 20 -6.62 -26.75 -4.34
N LEU A 21 -6.35 -27.41 -5.47
CA LEU A 21 -6.64 -28.85 -5.62
C LEU A 21 -5.86 -29.69 -4.61
N GLY A 22 -4.57 -29.40 -4.40
CA GLY A 22 -3.74 -30.09 -3.41
C GLY A 22 -4.26 -29.90 -1.99
N PHE A 23 -4.74 -28.70 -1.65
CA PHE A 23 -5.36 -28.42 -0.37
C PHE A 23 -6.69 -29.17 -0.18
N ILE A 24 -7.52 -29.24 -1.22
CA ILE A 24 -8.77 -30.01 -1.19
C ILE A 24 -8.48 -31.51 -0.98
N LEU A 25 -7.50 -32.06 -1.69
CA LEU A 25 -7.08 -33.46 -1.51
C LEU A 25 -6.47 -33.71 -0.13
N PHE A 26 -5.73 -32.74 0.41
CA PHE A 26 -5.19 -32.84 1.75
C PHE A 26 -6.29 -32.81 2.80
N ILE A 27 -7.22 -31.85 2.74
CA ILE A 27 -8.29 -31.72 3.74
C ILE A 27 -9.30 -32.87 3.68
N SER A 28 -9.55 -33.45 2.49
CA SER A 28 -10.47 -34.58 2.35
C SER A 28 -10.06 -35.80 3.17
N THR A 29 -8.76 -35.97 3.44
CA THR A 29 -8.23 -37.09 4.26
C THR A 29 -8.69 -37.04 5.72
N PHE A 30 -9.07 -35.85 6.22
CA PHE A 30 -9.59 -35.70 7.58
C PHE A 30 -11.08 -36.04 7.67
N PHE A 31 -11.81 -35.99 6.55
CA PHE A 31 -13.22 -36.35 6.49
C PHE A 31 -13.44 -37.85 6.23
N ASP A 32 -12.44 -38.51 5.65
CA ASP A 32 -12.50 -39.90 5.23
C ASP A 32 -11.55 -40.72 6.13
N ALA A 33 -11.98 -41.01 7.36
CA ALA A 33 -11.19 -41.64 8.43
C ALA A 33 -10.65 -43.06 8.11
N ALA A 34 -10.84 -43.55 6.88
CA ALA A 34 -10.47 -44.87 6.41
C ALA A 34 -9.49 -44.88 5.22
N SER A 35 -9.13 -43.74 4.62
CA SER A 35 -8.24 -43.73 3.45
C SER A 35 -6.75 -43.62 3.81
N PHE A 36 -6.06 -44.71 3.49
CA PHE A 36 -4.64 -45.02 3.58
C PHE A 36 -3.70 -43.87 3.16
N MET A 37 -2.48 -43.95 3.71
CA MET A 37 -1.36 -42.99 3.75
C MET A 37 -0.96 -42.23 2.46
N ASP A 38 -1.56 -42.50 1.30
CA ASP A 38 -1.14 -41.97 0.00
C ASP A 38 -1.77 -40.60 -0.35
N ALA A 39 -3.05 -40.40 -0.02
CA ALA A 39 -3.77 -39.18 -0.39
C ALA A 39 -3.22 -37.87 0.26
N PRO A 40 -2.82 -37.84 1.55
CA PRO A 40 -2.24 -36.64 2.15
C PRO A 40 -0.88 -36.27 1.54
N VAL A 41 -0.07 -37.28 1.20
CA VAL A 41 1.27 -37.09 0.61
C VAL A 41 1.14 -36.50 -0.79
N ILE A 42 0.23 -37.02 -1.60
CA ILE A 42 -0.06 -36.50 -2.94
C ILE A 42 -0.58 -35.05 -2.85
N GLY A 43 -1.50 -34.78 -1.92
CA GLY A 43 -1.99 -33.41 -1.68
C GLY A 43 -0.87 -32.45 -1.29
N MET A 44 0.01 -32.87 -0.39
CA MET A 44 1.17 -32.06 0.05
C MET A 44 2.15 -31.78 -1.09
N LEU A 45 2.50 -32.80 -1.88
CA LEU A 45 3.37 -32.63 -3.04
C LEU A 45 2.77 -31.68 -4.08
N LEU A 46 1.45 -31.78 -4.32
CA LEU A 46 0.76 -30.90 -5.25
C LEU A 46 0.71 -29.45 -4.73
N MET A 47 0.55 -29.24 -3.42
CA MET A 47 0.64 -27.91 -2.80
C MET A 47 2.04 -27.31 -2.94
N ILE A 48 3.10 -28.08 -2.68
CA ILE A 48 4.50 -27.62 -2.81
C ILE A 48 4.80 -27.27 -4.28
N ALA A 49 4.43 -28.13 -5.22
CA ALA A 49 4.61 -27.89 -6.65
C ALA A 49 3.80 -26.65 -7.10
N GLY A 50 2.55 -26.51 -6.65
CA GLY A 50 1.72 -25.34 -6.92
C GLY A 50 2.35 -24.03 -6.40
N ALA A 51 2.87 -24.05 -5.16
CA ALA A 51 3.56 -22.90 -4.56
C ALA A 51 4.82 -22.51 -5.34
N PHE A 52 5.57 -23.49 -5.82
CA PHE A 52 6.76 -23.25 -6.66
C PHE A 52 6.36 -22.59 -7.99
N VAL A 53 5.38 -23.16 -8.70
CA VAL A 53 4.88 -22.62 -9.97
C VAL A 53 4.33 -21.20 -9.80
N MET A 54 3.58 -20.94 -8.73
CA MET A 54 3.11 -19.60 -8.39
C MET A 54 4.25 -18.61 -8.17
N ASN A 55 5.30 -19.00 -7.43
CA ASN A 55 6.46 -18.15 -7.19
C ASN A 55 7.17 -17.77 -8.50
N VAL A 56 7.32 -18.73 -9.43
CA VAL A 56 7.89 -18.47 -10.75
C VAL A 56 6.99 -17.54 -11.58
N GLY A 57 5.66 -17.74 -11.56
CA GLY A 57 4.72 -16.85 -12.26
C GLY A 57 4.76 -15.42 -11.71
N ALA A 58 4.73 -15.28 -10.38
CA ALA A 58 4.74 -13.99 -9.70
C ALA A 58 6.06 -13.26 -9.86
N LYS A 59 7.20 -13.91 -9.62
CA LYS A 59 8.52 -13.26 -9.59
C LYS A 59 9.31 -13.40 -10.90
N GLY A 60 8.80 -14.09 -11.91
CA GLY A 60 9.55 -14.40 -13.13
C GLY A 60 10.65 -15.44 -12.89
N LYS A 61 11.36 -15.87 -13.94
CA LYS A 61 12.39 -16.92 -13.84
C LYS A 61 13.62 -16.42 -13.08
N ALA A 62 14.04 -15.18 -13.31
CA ALA A 62 15.20 -14.64 -12.63
C ALA A 62 14.86 -14.19 -11.20
N GLY A 63 13.69 -13.55 -11.02
CA GLY A 63 13.25 -13.13 -9.68
C GLY A 63 12.82 -14.29 -8.76
N SER A 64 12.50 -15.47 -9.28
CA SER A 64 12.26 -16.69 -8.49
C SER A 64 13.53 -17.47 -8.12
N GLY A 65 14.69 -17.07 -8.66
CA GLY A 65 15.95 -17.78 -8.45
C GLY A 65 16.17 -19.00 -9.35
N LEU A 66 15.29 -19.24 -10.33
CA LEU A 66 15.46 -20.30 -11.34
C LEU A 66 16.65 -19.98 -12.26
N ILE A 67 16.82 -18.71 -12.60
CA ILE A 67 17.98 -18.18 -13.35
C ILE A 67 18.67 -17.14 -12.47
N LEU A 68 19.94 -17.38 -12.13
CA LEU A 68 20.72 -16.46 -11.31
C LEU A 68 21.31 -15.34 -12.17
N ASP A 69 20.45 -14.39 -12.56
CA ASP A 69 20.84 -13.17 -13.28
C ASP A 69 20.30 -11.95 -12.51
N PRO A 70 21.17 -11.17 -11.84
CA PRO A 70 20.75 -10.05 -11.01
C PRO A 70 20.13 -8.90 -11.83
N HIS A 71 20.51 -8.73 -13.10
CA HIS A 71 19.92 -7.70 -13.96
C HIS A 71 18.52 -8.11 -14.37
N LYS A 72 18.34 -9.34 -14.86
CA LYS A 72 17.01 -9.85 -15.21
C LYS A 72 16.08 -9.97 -14.00
N ALA A 73 16.61 -10.27 -12.82
CA ALA A 73 15.81 -10.28 -11.59
C ALA A 73 15.20 -8.90 -11.29
N ARG A 74 15.95 -7.81 -11.54
CA ARG A 74 15.41 -6.45 -11.41
C ARG A 74 14.30 -6.18 -12.41
N GLU A 75 14.46 -6.60 -13.66
CA GLU A 75 13.42 -6.45 -14.69
C GLU A 75 12.16 -7.24 -14.36
N ASP A 76 12.32 -8.49 -13.93
CA ASP A 76 11.22 -9.39 -13.53
C ASP A 76 10.39 -8.82 -12.36
N LEU A 77 11.06 -8.14 -11.42
CA LEU A 77 10.47 -7.53 -10.22
C LEU A 77 10.02 -6.07 -10.41
N LYS A 78 10.35 -5.44 -11.55
CA LYS A 78 10.02 -4.04 -11.84
C LYS A 78 8.52 -3.73 -11.70
N PRO A 79 7.58 -4.57 -12.20
CA PRO A 79 6.15 -4.30 -12.05
C PRO A 79 5.68 -4.20 -10.59
N PHE A 80 6.22 -5.06 -9.72
CA PHE A 80 5.87 -5.04 -8.30
C PHE A 80 6.56 -3.89 -7.56
N SER A 81 7.79 -3.55 -7.96
CA SER A 81 8.54 -2.44 -7.38
C SER A 81 7.92 -1.09 -7.74
N GLU A 82 7.50 -0.90 -8.99
CA GLU A 82 6.77 0.28 -9.44
C GLU A 82 5.42 0.42 -8.72
N ALA A 83 4.65 -0.67 -8.61
CA ALA A 83 3.38 -0.66 -7.89
C ALA A 83 3.55 -0.31 -6.41
N LYS A 84 4.54 -0.90 -5.74
CA LYS A 84 4.87 -0.58 -4.34
C LYS A 84 5.33 0.86 -4.18
N GLY A 85 6.13 1.38 -5.11
CA GLY A 85 6.56 2.79 -5.12
C GLY A 85 5.38 3.75 -5.27
N GLY A 86 4.44 3.46 -6.16
CA GLY A 86 3.21 4.25 -6.31
C GLY A 86 2.40 4.33 -5.02
N MET A 87 2.24 3.20 -4.32
CA MET A 87 1.55 3.20 -3.01
C MET A 87 2.25 4.04 -1.95
N ILE A 88 3.58 4.12 -1.96
CA ILE A 88 4.35 4.96 -1.03
C ILE A 88 4.18 6.43 -1.38
N GLU A 89 4.24 6.78 -2.67
CA GLU A 89 4.00 8.13 -3.17
C GLU A 89 2.58 8.61 -2.81
N ASP A 90 1.58 7.74 -2.93
CA ASP A 90 0.20 8.03 -2.52
C ASP A 90 0.12 8.37 -1.02
N VAL A 91 0.89 7.69 -0.17
CA VAL A 91 0.92 8.00 1.28
C VAL A 91 1.63 9.33 1.55
N ILE A 92 2.79 9.57 0.93
CA ILE A 92 3.57 10.80 1.14
C ILE A 92 2.80 12.04 0.69
N SER A 93 2.20 11.98 -0.51
CA SER A 93 1.41 13.10 -1.06
C SER A 93 0.20 13.46 -0.20
N ASN A 94 -0.42 12.47 0.46
CA ASN A 94 -1.49 12.71 1.42
C ASN A 94 -0.98 13.43 2.68
N ILE A 95 0.19 13.06 3.21
CA ILE A 95 0.79 13.71 4.37
C ILE A 95 1.13 15.18 4.06
N ASP A 96 1.74 15.46 2.90
CA ASP A 96 2.03 16.84 2.48
C ASP A 96 0.77 17.68 2.31
N THR A 97 -0.33 17.07 1.86
CA THR A 97 -1.63 17.74 1.73
C THR A 97 -2.19 18.11 3.11
N VAL A 98 -2.08 17.20 4.08
CA VAL A 98 -2.47 17.47 5.47
C VAL A 98 -1.59 18.56 6.09
N ASP A 99 -0.27 18.53 5.88
CA ASP A 99 0.65 19.56 6.37
C ASP A 99 0.33 20.95 5.78
N LYS A 100 -0.03 21.03 4.50
CA LYS A 100 -0.52 22.27 3.87
C LYS A 100 -1.82 22.77 4.49
N ILE A 101 -2.76 21.87 4.81
CA ILE A 101 -4.01 22.24 5.48
C ILE A 101 -3.73 22.76 6.89
N ILE A 102 -2.86 22.08 7.64
CA ILE A 102 -2.44 22.51 9.00
C ILE A 102 -1.81 23.90 8.92
N LYS A 103 -0.85 24.13 8.01
CA LYS A 103 -0.22 25.45 7.81
C LYS A 103 -1.22 26.53 7.40
N SER A 104 -2.21 26.19 6.56
CA SER A 104 -3.29 27.14 6.21
C SER A 104 -4.22 27.46 7.38
N SER A 105 -4.38 26.53 8.32
CA SER A 105 -5.14 26.76 9.56
C SER A 105 -4.32 27.45 10.66
N GLU A 106 -2.97 27.44 10.55
CA GLU A 106 -2.04 28.11 11.45
C GLU A 106 -1.82 29.59 11.11
N GLU A 107 -2.32 30.09 9.99
CA GLU A 107 -2.58 31.53 9.81
C GLU A 107 -3.68 31.94 10.80
N LYS A 108 -3.29 32.13 12.06
CA LYS A 108 -4.15 32.63 13.14
C LYS A 108 -4.88 33.86 12.61
N GLU A 109 -6.20 33.79 12.47
CA GLU A 109 -7.00 34.97 12.18
C GLU A 109 -6.73 36.01 13.27
N VAL A 110 -5.94 37.02 12.96
CA VAL A 110 -5.63 38.10 13.90
C VAL A 110 -6.86 38.99 13.98
N ILE A 111 -7.71 38.75 14.96
CA ILE A 111 -8.89 39.57 15.22
C ILE A 111 -8.42 40.96 15.65
N LYS A 112 -8.84 42.00 14.92
CA LYS A 112 -8.56 43.41 15.25
C LYS A 112 -9.86 44.13 15.59
N ILE A 113 -9.86 44.90 16.67
CA ILE A 113 -11.02 45.70 17.10
C ILE A 113 -10.90 47.13 16.54
N ARG A 114 -11.94 47.59 15.81
CA ARG A 114 -12.00 48.94 15.25
C ARG A 114 -12.51 49.94 16.29
N CYS A 115 -11.72 50.96 16.61
CA CYS A 115 -12.13 52.04 17.52
C CYS A 115 -13.32 52.84 16.96
N ARG A 116 -14.36 53.03 17.79
CA ARG A 116 -15.57 53.77 17.42
C ARG A 116 -15.33 55.26 17.17
N SER A 117 -14.32 55.86 17.82
CA SER A 117 -14.07 57.30 17.72
C SER A 117 -13.14 57.71 16.58
N CYS A 118 -12.09 56.93 16.29
CA CYS A 118 -11.07 57.33 15.29
C CYS A 118 -10.83 56.27 14.20
N LYS A 119 -11.59 55.17 14.21
CA LYS A 119 -11.56 54.07 13.23
C LYS A 119 -10.24 53.30 13.13
N THR A 120 -9.30 53.53 14.05
CA THR A 120 -8.04 52.77 14.11
C THR A 120 -8.30 51.32 14.52
N LEU A 121 -7.58 50.37 13.89
CA LEU A 121 -7.58 48.95 14.25
C LEU A 121 -6.62 48.69 15.41
N ASN A 122 -7.14 48.13 16.48
CA ASN A 122 -6.39 47.78 17.69
C ASN A 122 -6.40 46.26 17.88
N ASP A 123 -5.51 45.78 18.73
CA ASP A 123 -5.40 44.38 19.11
C ASP A 123 -6.63 43.97 19.95
N GLU A 124 -6.97 42.68 19.95
CA GLU A 124 -8.18 42.15 20.61
C GLU A 124 -8.20 42.34 22.13
N ASP A 125 -7.03 42.45 22.75
CA ASP A 125 -6.83 42.65 24.18
C ASP A 125 -6.68 44.13 24.57
N ALA A 126 -6.76 45.06 23.60
CA ALA A 126 -6.59 46.48 23.85
C ALA A 126 -7.83 47.09 24.55
N LYS A 127 -7.63 47.61 25.77
CA LYS A 127 -8.67 48.38 26.51
C LYS A 127 -8.82 49.82 26.00
N TYR A 128 -7.74 50.41 25.49
CA TYR A 128 -7.70 51.80 25.01
C TYR A 128 -7.10 51.90 23.62
N CYS A 129 -7.60 52.85 22.83
CA CYS A 129 -7.17 53.05 21.45
C CYS A 129 -5.73 53.54 21.38
N LYS A 130 -4.87 52.81 20.67
CA LYS A 130 -3.46 53.15 20.48
C LYS A 130 -3.20 54.47 19.74
N LYS A 131 -4.22 55.07 19.13
CA LYS A 131 -4.13 56.35 18.41
C LYS A 131 -4.76 57.51 19.17
N CYS A 132 -5.99 57.35 19.67
CA CYS A 132 -6.75 58.46 20.26
C CYS A 132 -6.94 58.37 21.78
N GLY A 133 -6.46 57.29 22.42
CA GLY A 133 -6.51 57.11 23.88
C GLY A 133 -7.89 56.81 24.46
N LYS A 134 -8.96 56.87 23.65
CA LYS A 134 -10.33 56.54 24.08
C LYS A 134 -10.50 55.03 24.26
N GLU A 135 -11.33 54.65 25.21
CA GLU A 135 -11.77 53.26 25.42
C GLU A 135 -12.41 52.70 24.13
N ILE A 136 -12.09 51.45 23.80
CA ILE A 136 -12.42 50.82 22.51
C ILE A 136 -13.70 50.00 22.60
#